data_AF-A0A0E9ZEZ6-F1
#
_entry.id   AF-A0A0E9ZEZ6-F1
#
_cell.length_a   1.000
_cell.length_b   1.000
_cell.length_c   1.000
_cell.angle_alpha   90.00
_cell.angle_beta   90.00
_cell.angle_gamma   90.00
#
_symmetry.space_group_name_H-M   'P 1'
#
loop_
_entity.id
_entity.type
_entity.pdbx_description
1 polymer ?
#
loop_
_entity_poly.entity_id
_entity_poly.type
_entity_poly.pdbx_seq_one_letter_code
_entity_poly.pdbx_strand_id
1 'polypeptide(L)'
;MERLGCWAHVRRKFVEAQTAQPKGKTGRADMALNMINALYRIERKQRELQADEDTLYRVRQEHSVPVLNDLSKWLEKTLPHVTPQSALGKALNYLANNWSKLVRYVEAGHLPIDNNPAERAIRPFVIGRNAQSEIMLSSPVLGFLIA
;
A
#
# COMPACT_ATOMS: atom_id res chain seq x y z
N MET A 1 -14.89 13.50 -4.21
CA MET A 1 -13.45 13.62 -3.97
C MET A 1 -12.84 12.23 -4.06
N GLU A 2 -12.17 11.93 -5.16
CA GLU A 2 -11.62 10.60 -5.46
C GLU A 2 -10.32 10.37 -4.65
N ARG A 3 -10.19 9.21 -4.01
CA ARG A 3 -9.03 8.90 -3.15
C ARG A 3 -7.81 8.59 -4.01
N LEU A 4 -6.68 9.24 -3.75
CA LEU A 4 -5.38 8.87 -4.31
C LEU A 4 -4.99 7.45 -3.87
N GLY A 5 -4.36 6.71 -4.77
CA GLY A 5 -3.73 5.43 -4.46
C GLY A 5 -2.49 5.64 -3.59
N CYS A 6 -2.08 4.62 -2.85
CA CYS A 6 -0.87 4.66 -2.02
C CYS A 6 0.11 3.59 -2.50
N TRP A 7 1.25 4.02 -3.05
CA TRP A 7 2.28 3.09 -3.53
C TRP A 7 2.89 2.26 -2.40
N ALA A 8 2.86 2.74 -1.15
CA ALA A 8 3.32 1.97 0.00
C ALA A 8 2.50 0.68 0.21
N HIS A 9 1.18 0.72 -0.06
CA HIS A 9 0.33 -0.47 0.02
C HIS A 9 0.62 -1.48 -1.07
N VAL A 10 0.87 -0.99 -2.29
CA VAL A 10 1.29 -1.83 -3.42
C VAL A 10 2.63 -2.51 -3.09
N ARG A 11 3.62 -1.73 -2.65
CA ARG A 11 4.95 -2.22 -2.29
C ARG A 11 4.89 -3.30 -1.21
N ARG A 12 4.09 -3.09 -0.14
CA ARG A 12 3.92 -4.09 0.94
C ARG A 12 3.43 -5.43 0.40
N LYS A 13 2.43 -5.42 -0.49
CA LYS A 13 1.90 -6.65 -1.09
C LYS A 13 2.92 -7.38 -1.95
N PHE A 14 3.75 -6.65 -2.70
CA PHE A 14 4.82 -7.28 -3.45
C PHE A 14 5.96 -7.79 -2.57
N VAL A 15 6.23 -7.16 -1.42
CA VAL A 15 7.16 -7.71 -0.41
C VAL A 15 6.60 -9.02 0.17
N GLU A 16 5.32 -9.05 0.56
CA GLU A 16 4.65 -10.29 1.00
C GLU A 16 4.74 -11.38 -0.08
N ALA A 17 4.45 -11.03 -1.33
CA ALA A 17 4.60 -11.94 -2.47
C ALA A 17 6.05 -12.43 -2.64
N GLN A 18 7.04 -11.56 -2.47
CA GLN A 18 8.46 -11.90 -2.55
C GLN A 18 8.85 -12.91 -1.47
N THR A 19 8.36 -12.74 -0.22
CA THR A 19 8.64 -13.66 0.88
C THR A 19 8.04 -15.06 0.68
N ALA A 20 6.97 -15.16 -0.12
CA ALA A 20 6.36 -16.44 -0.48
C ALA A 20 7.07 -17.17 -1.64
N GLN A 21 8.05 -16.53 -2.29
CA GLN A 21 8.86 -17.16 -3.34
C GLN A 21 9.98 -18.03 -2.74
N PRO A 22 10.44 -19.09 -3.44
CA PRO A 22 11.63 -19.82 -3.05
C PRO A 22 12.86 -18.90 -2.93
N LYS A 23 13.60 -19.04 -1.83
CA LYS A 23 14.78 -18.20 -1.54
C LYS A 23 15.85 -18.33 -2.64
N GLY A 24 16.50 -17.22 -2.96
CA GLY A 24 17.64 -17.18 -3.89
C GLY A 24 17.27 -17.09 -5.37
N LYS A 25 16.00 -16.90 -5.73
CA LYS A 25 15.58 -16.69 -7.11
C LYS A 25 14.93 -15.32 -7.30
N THR A 26 15.40 -14.57 -8.29
CA THR A 26 14.70 -13.38 -8.79
C THR A 26 13.44 -13.82 -9.52
N GLY A 27 12.29 -13.33 -9.08
CA GLY A 27 11.00 -13.64 -9.69
C GLY A 27 10.20 -12.39 -10.05
N ARG A 28 8.92 -12.60 -10.38
CA ARG A 28 8.00 -11.54 -10.82
C ARG A 28 7.78 -10.49 -9.73
N ALA A 29 7.78 -10.88 -8.46
CA ALA A 29 7.66 -9.90 -7.37
C ALA A 29 8.86 -8.96 -7.31
N ASP A 30 10.08 -9.47 -7.55
CA ASP A 30 11.31 -8.68 -7.59
C ASP A 30 11.31 -7.67 -8.74
N MET A 31 10.82 -8.07 -9.91
CA MET A 31 10.66 -7.16 -11.05
C MET A 31 9.75 -5.97 -10.71
N ALA A 32 8.58 -6.24 -10.11
CA ALA A 32 7.68 -5.19 -9.64
C ALA A 32 8.33 -4.29 -8.59
N LEU A 33 8.98 -4.88 -7.58
CA LEU A 33 9.67 -4.13 -6.53
C LEU A 33 10.78 -3.25 -7.09
N ASN A 34 11.52 -3.71 -8.09
CA ASN A 34 12.57 -2.92 -8.73
C ASN A 34 12.04 -1.64 -9.40
N MET A 35 10.92 -1.75 -10.13
CA MET A 35 10.25 -0.61 -10.75
C MET A 35 9.65 0.33 -9.70
N ILE A 36 8.96 -0.22 -8.70
CA ILE A 36 8.38 0.58 -7.60
C ILE A 36 9.48 1.31 -6.82
N ASN A 37 10.60 0.64 -6.52
CA ASN A 37 11.74 1.26 -5.86
C ASN A 37 12.38 2.35 -6.73
N ALA A 38 12.33 2.25 -8.07
CA ALA A 38 12.78 3.31 -8.96
C ALA A 38 11.95 4.59 -8.80
N LEU A 39 10.62 4.47 -8.70
CA LEU A 39 9.74 5.60 -8.41
C LEU A 39 10.12 6.26 -7.08
N TYR A 40 10.32 5.47 -6.02
CA TYR A 40 10.74 6.00 -4.72
C TYR A 40 12.13 6.65 -4.73
N ARG A 41 13.06 6.16 -5.55
CA ARG A 41 14.38 6.80 -5.70
C ARG A 41 14.26 8.19 -6.33
N ILE A 42 13.38 8.35 -7.33
CA ILE A 42 13.10 9.65 -7.96
C ILE A 42 12.53 10.61 -6.90
N GLU A 43 11.48 10.20 -6.20
CA GLU A 43 10.82 11.03 -5.17
C GLU A 43 11.76 11.40 -4.02
N ARG A 44 12.59 10.44 -3.56
CA ARG A 44 13.58 10.70 -2.51
C ARG A 44 14.61 11.71 -2.97
N LYS A 45 15.17 11.55 -4.17
CA LYS A 45 16.17 12.46 -4.73
C LYS A 45 15.63 13.89 -4.82
N GLN A 46 14.41 14.07 -5.32
CA GLN A 46 13.81 15.41 -5.43
C GLN A 46 13.51 16.04 -4.07
N ARG A 47 13.09 15.23 -3.08
CA ARG A 47 12.94 15.71 -1.69
C ARG A 47 14.26 16.15 -1.07
N GLU A 48 15.34 15.40 -1.30
CA GLU A 48 16.69 15.75 -0.83
C GLU A 48 17.21 17.04 -1.48
N LEU A 49 16.83 17.29 -2.74
CA LEU A 49 17.12 18.52 -3.46
C LEU A 49 16.17 19.68 -3.13
N GLN A 50 15.16 19.45 -2.29
CA GLN A 50 14.11 20.43 -1.96
C GLN A 50 13.45 21.04 -3.21
N ALA A 51 13.22 20.21 -4.24
CA ALA A 51 12.59 20.64 -5.47
C ALA A 51 11.20 21.24 -5.20
N ASP A 52 10.89 22.35 -5.89
CA ASP A 52 9.54 22.91 -5.91
C ASP A 52 8.56 22.03 -6.69
N GLU A 53 7.27 22.36 -6.62
CA GLU A 53 6.20 21.57 -7.24
C GLU A 53 6.35 21.47 -8.76
N ASP A 54 6.77 22.55 -9.42
CA ASP A 54 6.93 22.60 -10.88
C ASP A 54 8.11 21.73 -11.34
N THR A 55 9.23 21.79 -10.63
CA THR A 55 10.41 20.94 -10.87
C THR A 55 10.07 19.47 -10.64
N LEU A 56 9.38 19.16 -9.54
CA LEU A 56 8.97 17.79 -9.23
C LEU A 56 8.00 17.25 -10.28
N TYR A 57 7.03 18.06 -10.74
CA TYR A 57 6.13 17.67 -11.82
C TYR A 57 6.91 17.32 -13.09
N ARG A 58 7.82 18.19 -13.54
CA ARG A 58 8.65 17.95 -14.74
C ARG A 58 9.48 16.67 -14.61
N VAL A 59 10.13 16.47 -13.46
CA VAL A 59 10.91 15.26 -13.17
C VAL A 59 10.04 14.00 -13.21
N ARG A 60 8.81 14.07 -12.68
CA ARG A 60 7.87 12.94 -12.75
C ARG A 60 7.48 12.63 -14.19
N GLN A 61 7.21 13.64 -15.02
CA GLN A 61 6.92 13.43 -16.45
C GLN A 61 8.10 12.79 -17.18
N GLU A 62 9.34 13.23 -16.89
CA GLU A 62 10.53 12.75 -17.58
C GLU A 62 11.00 11.36 -17.10
N HIS A 63 10.84 11.05 -15.81
CA HIS A 63 11.46 9.87 -15.21
C HIS A 63 10.46 8.90 -14.56
N SER A 64 9.40 9.38 -13.93
CA SER A 64 8.42 8.50 -13.28
C SER A 64 7.42 7.91 -14.27
N VAL A 65 6.90 8.71 -15.21
CA VAL A 65 5.92 8.28 -16.21
C VAL A 65 6.44 7.13 -17.09
N PRO A 66 7.70 7.16 -17.60
CA PRO A 66 8.24 6.01 -18.33
C PRO A 66 8.26 4.72 -17.50
N VAL A 67 8.65 4.80 -16.22
CA VAL A 67 8.66 3.64 -15.31
C VAL A 67 7.24 3.12 -15.07
N LEU A 68 6.25 4.01 -14.93
CA LEU A 68 4.84 3.62 -14.81
C LEU A 68 4.33 2.94 -16.09
N ASN A 69 4.70 3.45 -17.26
CA ASN A 69 4.33 2.83 -18.54
C ASN A 69 4.92 1.43 -18.67
N ASP A 70 6.18 1.24 -18.29
CA ASP A 70 6.83 -0.07 -18.32
C ASP A 70 6.20 -1.03 -17.31
N LEU A 71 5.88 -0.54 -16.10
CA LEU A 71 5.17 -1.32 -15.09
C LEU A 71 3.76 -1.72 -15.55
N SER A 72 3.04 -0.84 -16.24
CA SER A 72 1.71 -1.12 -16.82
C SER A 72 1.79 -2.21 -17.89
N LYS A 73 2.70 -2.07 -18.86
CA LYS A 73 2.92 -3.09 -19.90
C LYS A 73 3.34 -4.43 -19.28
N TRP A 74 4.18 -4.39 -18.26
CA TRP A 74 4.60 -5.60 -17.54
C TRP A 74 3.42 -6.24 -16.79
N LEU A 75 2.56 -5.45 -16.14
CA LEU A 75 1.38 -5.91 -15.43
C LEU A 75 0.40 -6.61 -16.39
N GLU A 76 0.08 -5.99 -17.52
CA GLU A 76 -0.83 -6.55 -18.54
C GLU A 76 -0.33 -7.90 -19.07
N LYS A 77 0.99 -8.01 -19.31
CA LYS A 77 1.61 -9.27 -19.73
C LYS A 77 1.64 -10.32 -18.63
N THR A 78 1.80 -9.91 -17.37
CA THR A 78 2.04 -10.84 -16.26
C THR A 78 0.75 -11.37 -15.66
N LEU A 79 -0.28 -10.54 -15.54
CA LEU A 79 -1.53 -10.85 -14.84
C LEU A 79 -2.22 -12.13 -15.35
N PRO A 80 -2.32 -12.41 -16.67
CA PRO A 80 -2.96 -13.63 -17.19
C PRO A 80 -2.23 -14.93 -16.84
N HIS A 81 -0.94 -14.84 -16.47
CA HIS A 81 -0.07 -16.01 -16.22
C HIS A 81 0.14 -16.29 -14.74
N VAL A 82 -0.67 -15.69 -13.85
CA VAL A 82 -0.54 -15.85 -12.40
C VAL A 82 -1.89 -16.20 -11.78
N THR A 83 -1.93 -17.27 -10.99
CA THR A 83 -3.13 -17.67 -10.26
C THR A 83 -3.55 -16.57 -9.29
N PRO A 84 -4.80 -16.05 -9.36
CA PRO A 84 -5.25 -14.90 -8.57
C PRO A 84 -5.13 -15.09 -7.04
N GLN A 85 -5.27 -16.32 -6.56
CA GLN A 85 -5.27 -16.67 -5.14
C GLN A 85 -3.86 -16.74 -4.54
N SER A 86 -2.82 -16.83 -5.37
CA SER A 86 -1.43 -16.79 -4.91
C SER A 86 -1.09 -15.42 -4.31
N ALA A 87 -0.04 -15.34 -3.48
CA ALA A 87 0.41 -14.06 -2.92
C ALA A 87 0.75 -13.03 -4.02
N LEU A 88 1.41 -13.49 -5.09
CA LEU A 88 1.69 -12.67 -6.27
C LEU A 88 0.41 -12.26 -7.01
N GLY A 89 -0.53 -13.17 -7.19
CA GLY A 89 -1.83 -12.89 -7.83
C GLY A 89 -2.62 -11.84 -7.07
N LYS A 90 -2.64 -11.91 -5.73
CA LYS A 90 -3.27 -10.89 -4.87
C LYS A 90 -2.59 -9.52 -5.02
N ALA A 91 -1.25 -9.50 -5.11
CA ALA A 91 -0.50 -8.26 -5.30
C ALA A 91 -0.77 -7.63 -6.68
N LEU A 92 -0.74 -8.42 -7.75
CA LEU A 92 -1.01 -7.97 -9.12
C LEU A 92 -2.46 -7.46 -9.28
N ASN A 93 -3.44 -8.18 -8.75
CA ASN A 93 -4.84 -7.73 -8.78
C ASN A 93 -5.04 -6.44 -8.00
N TYR A 94 -4.38 -6.28 -6.84
CA TYR A 94 -4.45 -5.03 -6.10
C TYR A 94 -3.82 -3.87 -6.89
N LEU A 95 -2.68 -4.09 -7.54
CA LEU A 95 -2.07 -3.08 -8.41
C LEU A 95 -3.02 -2.70 -9.57
N ALA A 96 -3.58 -3.69 -10.27
CA ALA A 96 -4.49 -3.46 -11.40
C ALA A 96 -5.76 -2.69 -10.99
N ASN A 97 -6.43 -3.14 -9.92
CA ASN A 97 -7.69 -2.53 -9.46
C ASN A 97 -7.52 -1.10 -8.94
N ASN A 98 -6.30 -0.70 -8.58
CA ASN A 98 -6.01 0.63 -8.07
C ASN A 98 -5.19 1.49 -9.04
N TRP A 99 -4.90 1.00 -10.25
CA TRP A 99 -3.98 1.63 -11.19
C TRP A 99 -4.33 3.09 -11.47
N SER A 100 -5.60 3.37 -11.80
CA SER A 100 -6.07 4.72 -12.11
C SER A 100 -5.84 5.71 -10.98
N LYS A 101 -5.90 5.26 -9.72
CA LYS A 101 -5.67 6.10 -8.53
C LYS A 101 -4.18 6.23 -8.19
N LEU A 102 -3.40 5.19 -8.49
CA LEU A 102 -1.97 5.14 -8.19
C LEU A 102 -1.16 6.05 -9.11
N VAL A 103 -1.54 6.19 -10.38
CA VAL A 103 -0.78 7.02 -11.33
C VAL A 103 -1.00 8.52 -11.11
N ARG A 104 -2.08 8.91 -10.42
CA ARG A 104 -2.47 10.32 -10.25
C ARG A 104 -1.42 11.20 -9.58
N TYR A 105 -0.51 10.64 -8.78
CA TYR A 105 0.55 11.44 -8.15
C TYR A 105 1.46 12.14 -9.17
N VAL A 106 1.52 11.68 -10.42
CA VAL A 106 2.28 12.36 -11.48
C VAL A 106 1.52 13.51 -12.15
N GLU A 107 0.23 13.68 -11.88
CA GLU A 107 -0.60 14.73 -12.47
C GLU A 107 -0.21 16.14 -11.99
N ALA A 108 0.35 16.26 -10.78
CA ALA A 108 0.81 17.53 -10.22
C ALA A 108 1.88 17.33 -9.14
N GLY A 109 2.77 18.31 -8.97
CA GLY A 109 3.90 18.24 -8.01
C GLY A 109 3.49 18.12 -6.54
N HIS A 110 2.44 18.83 -6.12
CA HIS A 110 1.94 18.76 -4.73
C HIS A 110 1.31 17.41 -4.36
N LEU A 111 0.99 16.55 -5.33
CA LEU A 111 0.38 15.25 -5.04
C LEU A 111 1.44 14.30 -4.49
N PRO A 112 1.23 13.70 -3.30
CA PRO A 112 2.20 12.77 -2.73
C PRO A 112 2.09 11.38 -3.38
N ILE A 113 3.23 10.69 -3.53
CA ILE A 113 3.26 9.29 -3.99
C ILE A 113 2.58 8.32 -3.00
N ASP A 114 2.56 8.70 -1.71
CA ASP A 114 1.93 7.94 -0.63
C ASP A 114 0.86 8.77 0.06
N ASN A 115 -0.33 8.19 0.25
CA ASN A 115 -1.44 8.85 0.96
C ASN A 115 -1.42 8.62 2.49
N ASN A 116 -0.26 8.23 3.04
CA ASN A 116 -0.10 7.89 4.46
C ASN A 116 -0.52 9.03 5.43
N PRO A 117 -0.29 10.33 5.13
CA PRO A 117 -0.74 11.42 6.00
C PRO A 117 -2.26 11.55 6.07
N ALA A 118 -2.99 11.43 4.95
CA ALA A 118 -4.45 11.51 4.96
C ALA A 118 -5.08 10.30 5.64
N GLU A 119 -4.52 9.09 5.45
CA GLU A 119 -4.96 7.89 6.16
C GLU A 119 -4.75 8.01 7.68
N ARG A 120 -3.66 8.64 8.12
CA ARG A 120 -3.41 8.92 9.55
C ARG A 120 -4.31 10.03 10.10
N ALA A 121 -4.60 11.07 9.30
CA ALA A 121 -5.46 12.18 9.69
C ALA A 121 -6.94 11.80 9.80
N ILE A 122 -7.39 10.74 9.11
CA ILE A 122 -8.77 10.20 9.20
C ILE A 122 -8.92 9.19 10.36
N ARG A 123 -7.82 8.68 10.93
CA ARG A 123 -7.86 7.74 12.07
C ARG A 123 -8.42 8.27 13.40
N PRO A 124 -8.60 9.57 13.70
CA PRO A 124 -9.12 9.98 15.02
C PRO A 124 -10.60 9.65 15.31
N PHE A 125 -11.34 8.98 14.42
CA PHE A 125 -12.78 8.76 14.64
C PHE A 125 -13.27 7.31 14.61
N VAL A 126 -12.37 6.31 14.58
CA VAL A 126 -12.75 4.89 14.70
C VAL A 126 -12.11 4.25 15.92
N ILE A 127 -12.41 4.80 17.10
CA ILE A 127 -12.37 4.04 18.36
C ILE A 127 -13.83 3.93 18.80
N GLY A 128 -14.43 2.75 18.61
CA GLY A 128 -15.77 2.48 19.11
C GLY A 128 -16.47 1.33 18.43
N ARG A 129 -16.22 0.11 18.92
CA ARG A 129 -17.23 -0.89 19.34
C ARG A 129 -16.59 -2.27 19.49
N ASN A 130 -16.31 -2.64 20.72
CA ASN A 130 -16.75 -3.92 21.26
C ASN A 130 -17.27 -3.63 22.67
N ALA A 131 -18.57 -3.40 22.74
CA ALA A 131 -19.33 -3.52 23.97
C ALA A 131 -19.52 -5.01 24.24
N GLN A 132 -19.02 -5.49 25.38
CA GLN A 132 -19.74 -6.48 26.15
C GLN A 132 -20.04 -5.80 27.49
N SER A 133 -21.26 -5.33 27.62
CA SER A 133 -21.83 -4.87 28.88
C SER A 133 -23.04 -5.75 29.20
N GLU A 134 -23.18 -6.02 30.50
CA GLU A 134 -24.20 -6.81 31.22
C GLU A 134 -23.70 -8.20 31.63
N ILE A 135 -23.69 -8.59 32.91
CA ILE A 135 -24.63 -8.26 33.99
C ILE A 135 -23.88 -8.10 35.32
N MET A 136 -24.19 -7.04 36.05
CA MET A 136 -23.80 -6.78 37.45
C MET A 136 -24.98 -7.16 38.34
N LEU A 137 -24.88 -8.20 39.18
CA LEU A 137 -25.75 -8.36 40.35
C LEU A 137 -25.03 -9.10 41.50
N SER A 138 -24.66 -8.30 42.51
CA SER A 138 -24.75 -8.54 43.98
C SER A 138 -24.22 -9.84 44.63
N SER A 139 -23.18 -9.66 45.45
CA SER A 139 -22.83 -10.44 46.67
C SER A 139 -24.01 -10.50 47.68
N PRO A 140 -24.18 -11.55 48.54
CA PRO A 140 -23.45 -11.63 49.82
C PRO A 140 -23.17 -13.05 50.41
N VAL A 141 -22.11 -13.11 51.21
CA VAL A 141 -21.85 -13.91 52.44
C VAL A 141 -22.83 -15.03 52.87
N LEU A 142 -22.33 -16.27 52.98
CA LEU A 142 -22.65 -17.32 54.00
C LEU A 142 -21.66 -18.48 53.77
N GLY A 143 -20.93 -19.10 54.70
CA GLY A 143 -21.22 -19.38 56.10
C GLY A 143 -21.63 -20.86 56.27
N PHE A 144 -20.65 -21.73 56.60
CA PHE A 144 -20.75 -23.00 57.36
C PHE A 144 -21.29 -24.33 56.76
N LEU A 145 -20.44 -25.36 56.93
CA LEU A 145 -20.65 -26.73 57.49
C LEU A 145 -21.10 -27.94 56.62
N ILE A 146 -20.40 -29.06 56.92
CA ILE A 146 -20.68 -30.52 56.81
C ILE A 146 -20.31 -31.26 55.51
N ALA A 147 -19.16 -31.95 55.54
CA ALA A 147 -19.03 -33.43 55.48
C ALA A 147 -17.65 -33.85 55.96
#